data_AF-A0A938AMY2-F1
#
_entry.id   AF-A0A938AMY2-F1
#
_cell.length_a   1.000
_cell.length_b   1.000
_cell.length_c   1.000
_cell.angle_alpha   90.00
_cell.angle_beta   90.00
_cell.angle_gamma   90.00
#
_symmetry.space_group_name_H-M   'P 1'
#
loop_
_entity.id
_entity.type
_entity.pdbx_description
1 polymer ?
#
loop_
_entity_poly.entity_id
_entity_poly.type
_entity_poly.pdbx_seq_one_letter_code
_entity_poly.pdbx_strand_id
1 'polypeptide(L)'
;MQATSSRVWGKLPCGARTLEAIVARRTAFVPYSPRTVLNKAKRPDHWFWTRYSAYPYIGCQHGCAFCYCRERKYSPYEDPEDFAHVIKVKQNAPDLLRRALGRVPVDTVFTGDYQPAERKFEISKRMLEVCRDLGFPVFVLERSAHVLRDLDLLTEINRRAPSVVAFSILTTPEAPSYAAVRQVERLAPAPERRFAAMERFARAGILTGTCLMPVLPGISDDDATLESVVKSTADHGGQFILAGSLTLSDQQRDYFAHLLRGPFAHLLETYRRLYPPGSYAPAGDYNRRLGVRVRELCQRFGIADRIPRPIIPGDRRALNKRVSERLANQAYSLELEAAPNHRVWAYRKAAWAIEELEQEIGLVYRTMGLRGVQAIPG
;
A
#
# COMPACT_ATOMS: atom_id res chain seq x y z
N MET A 1 -24.53 -3.90 -35.88
CA MET A 1 -24.79 -2.47 -35.60
C MET A 1 -24.38 -2.20 -34.16
N GLN A 2 -23.09 -1.99 -33.91
CA GLN A 2 -22.42 -0.68 -33.77
C GLN A 2 -23.00 0.23 -32.68
N ALA A 3 -22.15 0.49 -31.67
CA ALA A 3 -21.90 1.77 -30.98
C ALA A 3 -22.09 1.80 -29.45
N THR A 4 -21.23 1.13 -28.68
CA THR A 4 -20.99 1.44 -27.26
C THR A 4 -19.52 1.19 -26.85
N SER A 5 -18.54 1.93 -27.38
CA SER A 5 -17.18 1.90 -26.78
C SER A 5 -16.32 3.17 -26.85
N SER A 6 -16.82 4.31 -27.33
CA SER A 6 -16.02 5.54 -27.45
C SER A 6 -16.10 6.53 -26.27
N ARG A 7 -16.84 6.24 -25.18
CA ARG A 7 -17.15 7.25 -24.14
C ARG A 7 -16.09 7.43 -23.05
N VAL A 8 -15.24 6.45 -22.76
CA VAL A 8 -14.30 6.47 -21.62
C VAL A 8 -13.23 7.57 -21.74
N TRP A 9 -12.93 8.00 -22.97
CA TRP A 9 -12.01 9.10 -23.23
C TRP A 9 -12.66 10.31 -23.90
N GLY A 10 -13.99 10.28 -24.12
CA GLY A 10 -14.66 11.10 -25.13
C GLY A 10 -15.75 12.07 -24.67
N LYS A 11 -16.28 12.03 -23.44
CA LYS A 11 -17.23 13.07 -22.95
C LYS A 11 -17.05 13.41 -21.47
N LEU A 12 -17.20 14.69 -21.16
CA LEU A 12 -17.13 15.31 -19.82
C LEU A 12 -18.32 14.87 -18.94
N PRO A 13 -18.12 14.56 -17.66
CA PRO A 13 -19.08 14.94 -16.63
C PRO A 13 -18.98 16.45 -16.40
N CYS A 14 -20.13 17.11 -16.27
CA CYS A 14 -20.25 18.53 -15.95
C CYS A 14 -19.54 18.85 -14.63
N GLY A 15 -18.68 19.87 -14.59
CA GLY A 15 -18.14 20.43 -13.33
C GLY A 15 -16.62 20.37 -13.13
N ALA A 16 -15.80 20.31 -14.18
CA ALA A 16 -14.35 20.41 -14.06
C ALA A 16 -13.93 21.76 -13.44
N ARG A 17 -13.41 21.73 -12.21
CA ARG A 17 -12.86 22.90 -11.51
C ARG A 17 -11.34 22.97 -11.72
N THR A 18 -10.79 24.18 -11.77
CA THR A 18 -9.33 24.37 -11.83
C THR A 18 -8.65 23.80 -10.56
N LEU A 19 -7.36 23.45 -10.64
CA LEU A 19 -6.59 22.98 -9.48
C LEU A 19 -6.67 23.97 -8.30
N GLU A 20 -6.68 25.26 -8.60
CA GLU A 20 -6.86 26.35 -7.62
C GLU A 20 -8.22 26.30 -6.93
N ALA A 21 -9.31 26.10 -7.69
CA ALA A 21 -10.66 25.98 -7.15
C ALA A 21 -10.86 24.69 -6.32
N ILE A 22 -10.12 23.62 -6.63
CA ILE A 22 -10.06 22.41 -5.81
C ILE A 22 -9.37 22.72 -4.47
N VAL A 23 -8.20 23.36 -4.49
CA VAL A 23 -7.43 23.70 -3.27
C VAL A 23 -8.19 24.67 -2.35
N ALA A 24 -9.00 25.58 -2.90
CA ALA A 24 -9.77 26.56 -2.12
C ALA A 24 -10.96 25.96 -1.34
N ARG A 25 -11.38 24.72 -1.64
CA ARG A 25 -12.58 24.12 -1.02
C ARG A 25 -12.29 23.63 0.39
N ARG A 26 -12.95 24.22 1.38
CA ARG A 26 -12.85 23.80 2.79
C ARG A 26 -13.33 22.35 2.97
N THR A 27 -12.60 21.60 3.80
CA THR A 27 -12.98 20.23 4.18
C THR A 27 -14.16 20.24 5.14
N ALA A 28 -15.19 19.44 4.84
CA ALA A 28 -16.28 19.09 5.72
C ALA A 28 -16.01 17.73 6.39
N PHE A 29 -16.26 17.66 7.69
CA PHE A 29 -16.17 16.41 8.47
C PHE A 29 -17.56 15.90 8.80
N VAL A 30 -17.84 14.65 8.43
CA VAL A 30 -19.14 14.01 8.63
C VAL A 30 -18.97 12.89 9.65
N PRO A 31 -19.60 12.95 10.83
CA PRO A 31 -19.62 11.83 11.76
C PRO A 31 -20.20 10.59 11.09
N TYR A 32 -19.54 9.44 11.28
CA TYR A 32 -19.98 8.17 10.72
C TYR A 32 -19.83 7.07 11.76
N SER A 33 -20.85 6.23 11.93
CA SER A 33 -20.86 5.16 12.92
C SER A 33 -21.12 3.83 12.24
N PRO A 34 -20.10 3.18 11.67
CA PRO A 34 -20.26 1.86 11.08
C PRO A 34 -20.60 0.81 12.13
N ARG A 35 -21.10 -0.36 11.68
CA ARG A 35 -21.35 -1.54 12.53
C ARG A 35 -20.11 -2.42 12.72
N THR A 36 -19.17 -2.36 11.77
CA THR A 36 -17.90 -3.08 11.77
C THR A 36 -16.79 -2.17 11.25
N VAL A 37 -15.53 -2.43 11.65
CA VAL A 37 -14.36 -1.69 11.15
C VAL A 37 -13.25 -2.60 10.64
N LEU A 38 -13.22 -3.85 11.14
CA LEU A 38 -12.20 -4.82 10.80
C LEU A 38 -12.57 -5.57 9.53
N ASN A 39 -11.76 -5.40 8.49
CA ASN A 39 -11.77 -6.28 7.32
C ASN A 39 -10.80 -7.43 7.58
N LYS A 40 -11.25 -8.67 7.37
CA LYS A 40 -10.44 -9.89 7.52
C LYS A 40 -10.23 -10.54 6.15
N ALA A 41 -8.98 -10.58 5.70
CA ALA A 41 -8.61 -11.35 4.52
C ALA A 41 -8.64 -12.86 4.84
N LYS A 42 -8.85 -13.68 3.81
CA LYS A 42 -8.77 -15.15 3.93
C LYS A 42 -7.41 -15.57 4.48
N ARG A 43 -6.35 -14.92 4.01
CA ARG A 43 -4.95 -15.14 4.35
C ARG A 43 -4.18 -13.83 4.26
N PRO A 44 -3.02 -13.70 4.94
CA PRO A 44 -2.12 -12.57 4.76
C PRO A 44 -1.75 -12.38 3.29
N ASP A 45 -1.79 -11.15 2.81
CA ASP A 45 -1.32 -10.82 1.48
C ASP A 45 0.21 -10.90 1.41
N HIS A 46 0.81 -11.19 0.25
CA HIS A 46 2.27 -11.32 0.15
C HIS A 46 3.00 -9.97 -0.01
N TRP A 47 2.27 -8.85 -0.12
CA TRP A 47 2.83 -7.50 -0.27
C TRP A 47 3.14 -6.84 1.06
N PHE A 48 2.16 -6.84 1.96
CA PHE A 48 2.20 -6.17 3.26
C PHE A 48 2.18 -7.18 4.41
N TRP A 49 1.95 -8.47 4.13
CA TRP A 49 1.78 -9.52 5.13
C TRP A 49 0.68 -9.20 6.14
N THR A 50 -0.37 -8.50 5.67
CA THR A 50 -1.50 -8.07 6.48
C THR A 50 -2.65 -9.03 6.32
N ARG A 51 -3.19 -9.52 7.46
CA ARG A 51 -4.42 -10.31 7.46
C ARG A 51 -5.64 -9.45 7.70
N TYR A 52 -5.45 -8.40 8.48
CA TYR A 52 -6.50 -7.51 8.90
C TYR A 52 -6.24 -6.11 8.36
N SER A 53 -7.31 -5.38 8.05
CA SER A 53 -7.22 -3.93 7.84
C SER A 53 -8.36 -3.21 8.53
N ALA A 54 -8.06 -2.02 9.05
CA ALA A 54 -9.04 -1.15 9.69
C ALA A 54 -8.57 0.30 9.58
N TYR A 55 -9.45 1.19 9.12
CA TYR A 55 -9.12 2.60 8.89
C TYR A 55 -10.17 3.52 9.51
N PRO A 56 -9.75 4.66 10.11
CA PRO A 56 -10.62 5.58 10.82
C PRO A 56 -11.46 6.50 9.93
N TYR A 57 -11.04 6.72 8.68
CA TYR A 57 -11.70 7.69 7.80
C TYR A 57 -12.22 7.06 6.50
N ILE A 58 -13.11 7.79 5.81
CA ILE A 58 -13.42 7.60 4.39
C ILE A 58 -13.23 8.97 3.73
N GLY A 59 -12.46 9.01 2.65
CA GLY A 59 -11.93 10.25 2.10
C GLY A 59 -10.54 10.56 2.65
N CYS A 60 -9.76 11.36 1.92
CA CYS A 60 -8.42 11.77 2.35
C CYS A 60 -8.09 13.19 1.90
N GLN A 61 -7.79 14.08 2.84
CA GLN A 61 -7.47 15.49 2.56
C GLN A 61 -6.18 15.70 1.75
N HIS A 62 -5.32 14.70 1.62
CA HIS A 62 -4.18 14.78 0.68
C HIS A 62 -4.65 14.88 -0.79
N GLY A 63 -5.78 14.25 -1.11
CA GLY A 63 -6.45 14.42 -2.39
C GLY A 63 -5.70 13.92 -3.62
N CYS A 64 -4.73 13.01 -3.49
CA CYS A 64 -3.93 12.51 -4.62
C CYS A 64 -4.81 12.11 -5.80
N ALA A 65 -4.43 12.54 -7.01
CA ALA A 65 -5.23 12.37 -8.21
C ALA A 65 -5.42 10.90 -8.60
N PHE A 66 -4.41 10.09 -8.34
CA PHE A 66 -4.35 8.67 -8.68
C PHE A 66 -4.95 7.75 -7.61
N CYS A 67 -5.42 8.27 -6.47
CA CYS A 67 -5.73 7.46 -5.30
C CYS A 67 -6.80 6.39 -5.58
N TYR A 68 -6.47 5.11 -5.40
CA TYR A 68 -7.40 4.00 -5.59
C TYR A 68 -8.61 4.07 -4.64
N CYS A 69 -8.49 4.75 -3.49
CA CYS A 69 -9.63 4.97 -2.59
C CYS A 69 -10.72 5.87 -3.19
N ARG A 70 -10.47 6.48 -4.36
CA ARG A 70 -11.52 7.14 -5.17
C ARG A 70 -12.43 6.14 -5.88
N GLU A 71 -12.11 4.85 -5.93
CA GLU A 71 -13.01 3.84 -6.52
C GLU A 71 -14.36 3.78 -5.79
N ARG A 72 -15.44 3.42 -6.49
CA ARG A 72 -16.81 3.44 -5.93
C ARG A 72 -16.98 2.55 -4.70
N LYS A 73 -16.25 1.44 -4.64
CA LYS A 73 -16.24 0.53 -3.48
C LYS A 73 -15.68 1.15 -2.20
N TYR A 74 -14.87 2.20 -2.31
CA TYR A 74 -14.22 2.87 -1.16
C TYR A 74 -14.74 4.29 -0.93
N SER A 75 -15.12 4.98 -2.01
CA SER A 75 -15.61 6.35 -2.00
C SER A 75 -17.10 6.38 -2.37
N PRO A 76 -18.01 6.62 -1.40
CA PRO A 76 -19.45 6.62 -1.63
C PRO A 76 -19.95 7.94 -2.24
N TYR A 77 -19.06 8.77 -2.78
CA TYR A 77 -19.40 10.10 -3.30
C TYR A 77 -19.74 10.03 -4.78
N GLU A 78 -20.76 10.81 -5.19
CA GLU A 78 -21.14 10.95 -6.60
C GLU A 78 -20.10 11.77 -7.38
N ASP A 79 -19.64 12.88 -6.80
CA ASP A 79 -18.49 13.64 -7.29
C ASP A 79 -17.20 13.01 -6.74
N PRO A 80 -16.32 12.46 -7.59
CA PRO A 80 -15.05 11.91 -7.13
C PRO A 80 -14.16 12.93 -6.41
N GLU A 81 -14.32 14.24 -6.65
CA GLU A 81 -13.57 15.29 -5.95
C GLU A 81 -13.94 15.38 -4.47
N ASP A 82 -15.19 15.06 -4.10
CA ASP A 82 -15.63 15.07 -2.70
C ASP A 82 -14.81 14.13 -1.81
N PHE A 83 -14.12 13.14 -2.37
CA PHE A 83 -13.14 12.31 -1.67
C PHE A 83 -12.09 13.14 -0.90
N ALA A 84 -11.66 14.28 -1.44
CA ALA A 84 -10.65 15.14 -0.82
C ALA A 84 -11.24 16.17 0.16
N HIS A 85 -12.55 16.43 0.10
CA HIS A 85 -13.19 17.54 0.82
C HIS A 85 -14.29 17.11 1.78
N VAL A 86 -14.79 15.89 1.69
CA VAL A 86 -15.79 15.33 2.61
C VAL A 86 -15.15 14.11 3.27
N ILE A 87 -14.86 14.22 4.56
CA ILE A 87 -14.20 13.15 5.32
C ILE A 87 -15.21 12.56 6.28
N LYS A 88 -15.59 11.30 6.07
CA LYS A 88 -16.43 10.57 7.04
C LYS A 88 -15.52 10.05 8.16
N VAL A 89 -15.86 10.41 9.39
CA VAL A 89 -15.06 10.14 10.59
C VAL A 89 -15.70 9.02 11.40
N LYS A 90 -15.03 7.85 11.46
CA LYS A 90 -15.53 6.67 12.19
C LYS A 90 -15.21 6.76 13.68
N GLN A 91 -15.96 7.59 14.42
CA GLN A 91 -15.67 7.91 15.82
C GLN A 91 -15.62 6.67 16.75
N ASN A 92 -16.42 5.64 16.44
CA ASN A 92 -16.48 4.37 17.18
C ASN A 92 -15.50 3.30 16.66
N ALA A 93 -14.61 3.63 15.72
CA ALA A 93 -13.65 2.69 15.16
C ALA A 93 -12.75 2.00 16.22
N PRO A 94 -12.20 2.69 17.23
CA PRO A 94 -11.37 2.03 18.24
C PRO A 94 -12.15 0.96 19.04
N ASP A 95 -13.40 1.25 19.41
CA ASP A 95 -14.24 0.32 20.19
C ASP A 95 -14.66 -0.90 19.36
N LEU A 96 -14.94 -0.68 18.07
CA LEU A 96 -15.20 -1.78 17.13
C LEU A 96 -13.95 -2.62 16.90
N LEU A 97 -12.79 -1.98 16.76
CA LEU A 97 -11.52 -2.68 16.55
C LEU A 97 -11.19 -3.55 17.76
N ARG A 98 -11.31 -3.02 18.99
CA ARG A 98 -11.03 -3.76 20.22
C ARG A 98 -11.90 -5.02 20.34
N ARG A 99 -13.20 -4.89 20.09
CA ARG A 99 -14.14 -6.02 20.11
C ARG A 99 -13.83 -7.06 19.03
N ALA A 100 -13.43 -6.62 17.85
CA ALA A 100 -13.14 -7.52 16.73
C ALA A 100 -11.80 -8.25 16.91
N LEU A 101 -10.74 -7.54 17.28
CA LEU A 101 -9.40 -8.11 17.49
C LEU A 101 -9.38 -9.08 18.68
N GLY A 102 -10.16 -8.83 19.73
CA GLY A 102 -10.30 -9.75 20.87
C GLY A 102 -10.93 -11.11 20.54
N ARG A 103 -11.36 -11.35 19.29
CA ARG A 103 -12.03 -12.59 18.85
C ARG A 103 -11.32 -13.28 17.69
N VAL A 104 -10.14 -12.82 17.29
CA VAL A 104 -9.41 -13.38 16.15
C VAL A 104 -7.97 -13.72 16.54
N PRO A 105 -7.33 -14.69 15.87
CA PRO A 105 -5.91 -14.96 16.09
C PRO A 105 -5.06 -13.73 15.79
N VAL A 106 -4.01 -13.53 16.57
CA VAL A 106 -3.07 -12.42 16.40
C VAL A 106 -2.36 -12.54 15.05
N ASP A 107 -2.45 -11.48 14.25
CA ASP A 107 -1.77 -11.34 12.97
C ASP A 107 -1.67 -9.84 12.61
N THR A 108 -0.94 -9.50 11.56
CA THR A 108 -0.66 -8.09 11.22
C THR A 108 -1.92 -7.33 10.83
N VAL A 109 -2.10 -6.16 11.46
CA VAL A 109 -3.16 -5.20 11.17
C VAL A 109 -2.62 -4.06 10.32
N PHE A 110 -3.16 -3.88 9.13
CA PHE A 110 -2.98 -2.66 8.34
C PHE A 110 -3.89 -1.57 8.90
N THR A 111 -3.30 -0.56 9.52
CA THR A 111 -4.03 0.62 10.01
C THR A 111 -3.18 1.88 9.87
N GLY A 112 -3.70 3.03 10.27
CA GLY A 112 -3.06 4.32 10.04
C GLY A 112 -4.07 5.34 9.51
N ASP A 113 -3.65 6.15 8.54
CA ASP A 113 -4.32 7.32 7.95
C ASP A 113 -4.02 8.65 8.66
N TYR A 114 -2.73 9.03 8.68
CA TYR A 114 -2.23 10.28 9.24
C TYR A 114 -2.39 11.47 8.26
N GLN A 115 -3.57 11.57 7.66
CA GLN A 115 -4.02 12.76 6.95
C GLN A 115 -4.23 13.94 7.91
N PRO A 116 -4.34 15.20 7.42
CA PRO A 116 -4.56 16.37 8.29
C PRO A 116 -5.69 16.23 9.32
N ALA A 117 -6.75 15.48 9.03
CA ALA A 117 -7.87 15.22 9.93
C ALA A 117 -7.42 14.56 11.26
N GLU A 118 -6.36 13.74 11.21
CA GLU A 118 -5.85 13.00 12.36
C GLU A 118 -5.26 13.92 13.44
N ARG A 119 -4.90 15.16 13.11
CA ARG A 119 -4.53 16.19 14.10
C ARG A 119 -5.68 16.57 15.02
N LYS A 120 -6.92 16.43 14.53
CA LYS A 120 -8.14 16.79 15.26
C LYS A 120 -8.78 15.60 15.97
N PHE A 121 -8.87 14.45 15.31
CA PHE A 121 -9.70 13.34 15.79
C PHE A 121 -8.91 12.23 16.51
N GLU A 122 -7.61 12.11 16.23
CA GLU A 122 -6.70 11.17 16.91
C GLU A 122 -7.19 9.71 16.93
N ILE A 123 -7.94 9.29 15.90
CA ILE A 123 -8.55 7.96 15.88
C ILE A 123 -7.52 6.90 15.46
N SER A 124 -6.60 7.22 14.55
CA SER A 124 -5.50 6.31 14.20
C SER A 124 -4.67 5.99 15.45
N LYS A 125 -4.34 7.00 16.26
CA LYS A 125 -3.66 6.81 17.55
C LYS A 125 -4.41 5.84 18.46
N ARG A 126 -5.69 6.07 18.71
CA ARG A 126 -6.53 5.20 19.55
C ARG A 126 -6.66 3.78 19.00
N MET A 127 -6.65 3.61 17.68
CA MET A 127 -6.61 2.28 17.05
C MET A 127 -5.26 1.58 17.26
N LEU A 128 -4.14 2.31 17.21
CA LEU A 128 -2.83 1.77 17.54
C LEU A 128 -2.71 1.39 19.02
N GLU A 129 -3.31 2.15 19.94
CA GLU A 129 -3.40 1.79 21.36
C GLU A 129 -4.14 0.46 21.54
N VAL A 130 -5.23 0.22 20.80
CA VAL A 130 -5.92 -1.08 20.80
C VAL A 130 -5.00 -2.21 20.33
N CYS A 131 -4.24 -2.01 19.24
CA CYS A 131 -3.29 -3.00 18.75
C CYS A 131 -2.19 -3.29 19.78
N ARG A 132 -1.64 -2.24 20.43
CA ARG A 132 -0.66 -2.37 21.52
C ARG A 132 -1.20 -3.22 22.67
N ASP A 133 -2.39 -2.87 23.16
CA ASP A 133 -3.00 -3.50 24.33
C ASP A 133 -3.29 -5.00 24.08
N LEU A 134 -3.66 -5.35 22.85
CA LEU A 134 -3.98 -6.72 22.44
C LEU A 134 -2.77 -7.47 21.85
N GLY A 135 -1.60 -6.85 21.73
CA GLY A 135 -0.38 -7.47 21.21
C GLY A 135 -0.40 -7.75 19.70
N PHE A 136 -1.14 -6.97 18.91
CA PHE A 136 -1.20 -7.13 17.45
C PHE A 136 -0.05 -6.38 16.76
N PRO A 137 0.70 -7.03 15.85
CA PRO A 137 1.65 -6.34 14.98
C PRO A 137 0.91 -5.39 14.03
N VAL A 138 1.58 -4.30 13.65
CA VAL A 138 0.98 -3.26 12.81
C VAL A 138 1.83 -2.97 11.58
N PHE A 139 1.14 -2.74 10.47
CA PHE A 139 1.71 -2.14 9.27
C PHE A 139 1.02 -0.80 9.02
N VAL A 140 1.80 0.27 8.97
CA VAL A 140 1.34 1.65 8.76
C VAL A 140 1.98 2.17 7.49
N LEU A 141 1.17 2.63 6.53
CA LEU A 141 1.66 3.21 5.27
C LEU A 141 1.20 4.65 5.14
N GLU A 142 2.14 5.58 5.05
CA GLU A 142 1.83 7.00 5.12
C GLU A 142 2.41 7.83 3.98
N ARG A 143 1.74 8.97 3.70
CA ARG A 143 2.27 10.06 2.85
C ARG A 143 2.66 11.29 3.67
N SER A 144 2.60 11.18 4.99
CA SER A 144 2.74 12.29 5.92
C SER A 144 3.72 11.96 7.02
N ALA A 145 4.58 12.92 7.36
CA ALA A 145 5.45 12.85 8.53
C ALA A 145 4.67 12.93 9.85
N HIS A 146 3.35 13.19 9.82
CA HIS A 146 2.53 13.35 11.02
C HIS A 146 2.50 12.10 11.90
N VAL A 147 2.72 10.90 11.33
CA VAL A 147 2.86 9.64 12.06
C VAL A 147 3.98 9.67 13.11
N LEU A 148 4.97 10.57 12.99
CA LEU A 148 5.99 10.78 14.03
C LEU A 148 5.42 11.21 15.39
N ARG A 149 4.20 11.78 15.43
CA ARG A 149 3.52 12.08 16.70
C ARG A 149 3.43 10.83 17.58
N ASP A 150 3.21 9.68 16.96
CA ASP A 150 2.95 8.42 17.64
C ASP A 150 4.16 7.46 17.55
N LEU A 151 5.37 8.00 17.35
CA LEU A 151 6.62 7.23 17.31
C LEU A 151 6.85 6.42 18.59
N ASP A 152 6.60 7.01 19.75
CA ASP A 152 6.77 6.33 21.04
C ASP A 152 5.80 5.16 21.18
N LEU A 153 4.54 5.36 20.79
CA LEU A 153 3.52 4.30 20.77
C LEU A 153 3.89 3.17 19.82
N LEU A 154 4.35 3.49 18.61
CA LEU A 154 4.81 2.48 17.64
C LEU A 154 6.06 1.75 18.16
N THR A 155 6.93 2.42 18.91
CA THR A 155 8.09 1.80 19.57
C THR A 155 7.64 0.84 20.68
N GLU A 156 6.63 1.21 21.48
CA GLU A 156 6.02 0.33 22.49
C GLU A 156 5.43 -0.92 21.85
N ILE A 157 4.70 -0.77 20.75
CA ILE A 157 4.18 -1.91 19.98
C ILE A 157 5.35 -2.78 19.52
N ASN A 158 6.35 -2.19 18.86
CA ASN A 158 7.50 -2.89 18.27
C ASN A 158 8.28 -3.76 19.28
N ARG A 159 8.32 -3.37 20.56
CA ARG A 159 8.95 -4.17 21.63
C ARG A 159 8.21 -5.49 21.92
N ARG A 160 6.92 -5.57 21.64
CA ARG A 160 6.06 -6.74 21.93
C ARG A 160 5.65 -7.49 20.67
N ALA A 161 5.32 -6.76 19.62
CA ALA A 161 4.93 -7.28 18.32
C ALA A 161 5.49 -6.38 17.22
N PRO A 162 5.95 -6.91 16.08
CA PRO A 162 6.60 -6.07 15.07
C PRO A 162 5.72 -4.90 14.60
N SER A 163 6.32 -3.71 14.54
CA SER A 163 5.75 -2.55 13.85
C SER A 163 6.52 -2.30 12.57
N VAL A 164 5.79 -2.03 11.49
CA VAL A 164 6.34 -1.60 10.21
C VAL A 164 5.72 -0.26 9.85
N VAL A 165 6.56 0.73 9.54
CA VAL A 165 6.11 2.05 9.08
C VAL A 165 6.71 2.30 7.72
N ALA A 166 5.89 2.27 6.67
CA ALA A 166 6.29 2.53 5.30
C ALA A 166 5.85 3.92 4.87
N PHE A 167 6.58 4.51 3.92
CA PHE A 167 6.22 5.78 3.31
C PHE A 167 5.94 5.61 1.83
N SER A 168 4.82 6.13 1.34
CA SER A 168 4.64 6.22 -0.10
C SER A 168 5.43 7.40 -0.63
N ILE A 169 6.42 7.13 -1.47
CA ILE A 169 7.33 8.14 -2.05
C ILE A 169 7.51 7.77 -3.52
N LEU A 170 7.19 8.72 -4.42
CA LEU A 170 7.21 8.49 -5.88
C LEU A 170 8.34 9.24 -6.59
N THR A 171 9.03 10.14 -5.88
CA THR A 171 10.03 11.05 -6.43
C THR A 171 10.93 11.56 -5.31
N THR A 172 12.03 12.21 -5.69
CA THR A 172 12.95 12.95 -4.80
C THR A 172 13.02 14.41 -5.27
N PRO A 173 13.45 15.37 -4.43
CA PRO A 173 13.63 16.75 -4.87
C PRO A 173 14.53 16.92 -6.09
N GLU A 174 15.51 16.04 -6.26
CA GLU A 174 16.49 16.07 -7.35
C GLU A 174 16.01 15.32 -8.61
N ALA A 175 14.93 14.53 -8.51
CA ALA A 175 14.43 13.74 -9.63
C ALA A 175 13.76 14.62 -10.70
N PRO A 176 13.90 14.28 -11.99
CA PRO A 176 13.19 14.96 -13.08
C PRO A 176 11.67 14.96 -12.90
N SER A 177 11.13 13.91 -12.27
CA SER A 177 9.70 13.74 -12.01
C SER A 177 9.14 14.64 -10.89
N TYR A 178 9.99 15.36 -10.12
CA TYR A 178 9.58 16.04 -8.89
C TYR A 178 8.36 16.95 -9.12
N ALA A 179 8.47 17.93 -10.02
CA ALA A 179 7.40 18.88 -10.29
C ALA A 179 6.11 18.19 -10.75
N ALA A 180 6.22 17.19 -11.64
CA ALA A 180 5.08 16.45 -12.16
C ALA A 180 4.37 15.63 -11.06
N VAL A 181 5.15 14.94 -10.21
CA VAL A 181 4.62 14.17 -9.09
C VAL A 181 3.96 15.09 -8.05
N ARG A 182 4.53 16.25 -7.75
CA ARG A 182 3.92 17.24 -6.83
C ARG A 182 2.55 17.70 -7.31
N GLN A 183 2.33 17.84 -8.62
CA GLN A 183 1.01 18.20 -9.17
C GLN A 183 -0.05 17.11 -8.92
N VAL A 184 0.31 15.82 -9.09
CA VAL A 184 -0.63 14.70 -8.91
C VAL A 184 -0.82 14.30 -7.44
N GLU A 185 0.16 14.55 -6.57
CA GLU A 185 0.06 14.33 -5.13
C GLU A 185 -0.64 15.48 -4.37
N ARG A 186 -0.82 16.64 -5.02
CA ARG A 186 -1.58 17.79 -4.52
C ARG A 186 -1.17 18.23 -3.10
N LEU A 187 -2.05 18.03 -2.12
CA LEU A 187 -1.88 18.50 -0.74
C LEU A 187 -1.05 17.53 0.11
N ALA A 188 -0.59 16.41 -0.45
CA ALA A 188 0.30 15.52 0.26
C ALA A 188 1.63 16.24 0.60
N PRO A 189 2.18 16.05 1.81
CA PRO A 189 3.49 16.61 2.20
C PRO A 189 4.60 16.27 1.22
N ALA A 190 5.58 17.15 1.07
CA ALA A 190 6.71 16.94 0.16
C ALA A 190 7.55 15.69 0.55
N PRO A 191 8.14 14.98 -0.42
CA PRO A 191 8.82 13.70 -0.20
C PRO A 191 10.00 13.77 0.78
N GLU A 192 10.74 14.87 0.82
CA GLU A 192 11.85 15.10 1.76
C GLU A 192 11.41 15.03 3.22
N ARG A 193 10.18 15.47 3.54
CA ARG A 193 9.60 15.32 4.89
C ARG A 193 9.29 13.86 5.21
N ARG A 194 8.95 13.05 4.20
CA ARG A 194 8.66 11.63 4.35
C ARG A 194 9.95 10.85 4.58
N PHE A 195 11.02 11.15 3.85
CA PHE A 195 12.35 10.59 4.10
C PHE A 195 12.90 10.97 5.48
N ALA A 196 12.76 12.23 5.90
CA ALA A 196 13.14 12.64 7.26
C ALA A 196 12.36 11.86 8.34
N ALA A 197 11.07 11.58 8.12
CA ALA A 197 10.29 10.74 9.02
C ALA A 197 10.77 9.27 9.02
N MET A 198 11.04 8.71 7.84
CA MET A 198 11.64 7.38 7.68
C MET A 198 12.91 7.23 8.51
N GLU A 199 13.82 8.21 8.43
CA GLU A 199 15.07 8.18 9.20
C GLU A 199 14.83 8.11 10.71
N ARG A 200 13.82 8.85 11.22
CA ARG A 200 13.45 8.81 12.65
C ARG A 200 12.93 7.44 13.06
N PHE A 201 12.13 6.76 12.23
CA PHE A 201 11.67 5.39 12.50
C PHE A 201 12.81 4.38 12.43
N ALA A 202 13.72 4.51 11.44
CA ALA A 202 14.89 3.66 11.31
C ALA A 202 15.78 3.75 12.56
N ARG A 203 16.06 4.97 13.04
CA ARG A 203 16.82 5.22 14.28
C ARG A 203 16.15 4.66 15.53
N ALA A 204 14.82 4.55 15.54
CA ALA A 204 14.06 3.92 16.62
C ALA A 204 14.01 2.38 16.54
N GLY A 205 14.65 1.78 15.54
CA GLY A 205 14.66 0.33 15.33
C GLY A 205 13.33 -0.23 14.80
N ILE A 206 12.48 0.62 14.22
CA ILE A 206 11.23 0.21 13.56
C ILE A 206 11.55 -0.07 12.09
N LEU A 207 11.09 -1.23 11.59
CA LEU A 207 11.25 -1.58 10.17
C LEU A 207 10.53 -0.54 9.30
N THR A 208 11.27 0.07 8.40
CA THR A 208 10.77 1.14 7.53
C THR A 208 11.29 0.98 6.11
N GLY A 209 10.60 1.60 5.15
CA GLY A 209 10.92 1.51 3.74
C GLY A 209 9.95 2.33 2.88
N THR A 210 10.16 2.27 1.56
CA THR A 210 9.34 3.01 0.61
C THR A 210 8.33 2.09 -0.07
N CYS A 211 7.07 2.49 -0.05
CA CYS A 211 6.07 1.98 -0.98
C CYS A 211 6.05 2.89 -2.23
N LEU A 212 6.87 2.55 -3.22
CA LEU A 212 6.93 3.19 -4.54
C LEU A 212 5.70 2.75 -5.36
N MET A 213 4.54 3.16 -4.88
CA MET A 213 3.24 2.79 -5.44
C MET A 213 2.21 3.91 -5.26
N PRO A 214 1.59 4.38 -6.35
CA PRO A 214 1.77 3.90 -7.72
C PRO A 214 2.98 4.53 -8.42
N VAL A 215 3.76 3.73 -9.17
CA VAL A 215 4.57 4.24 -10.28
C VAL A 215 3.64 4.65 -11.42
N LEU A 216 3.77 5.89 -11.88
CA LEU A 216 2.89 6.53 -12.86
C LEU A 216 3.55 6.53 -14.25
N PRO A 217 3.01 5.81 -15.25
CA PRO A 217 3.60 5.75 -16.58
C PRO A 217 3.81 7.12 -17.22
N GLY A 218 5.03 7.40 -17.66
CA GLY A 218 5.47 8.67 -18.24
C GLY A 218 5.56 9.84 -17.28
N ILE A 219 5.35 9.64 -15.97
CA ILE A 219 5.40 10.68 -14.93
C ILE A 219 6.47 10.40 -13.89
N SER A 220 6.57 9.14 -13.41
CA SER A 220 7.47 8.77 -12.32
C SER A 220 8.14 7.40 -12.54
N ASP A 221 8.24 6.97 -13.81
CA ASP A 221 8.75 5.65 -14.19
C ASP A 221 10.06 5.71 -14.98
N ASP A 222 10.70 6.88 -15.06
CA ASP A 222 12.04 7.03 -15.63
C ASP A 222 13.12 6.51 -14.67
N ASP A 223 14.21 6.02 -15.25
CA ASP A 223 15.31 5.39 -14.52
C ASP A 223 15.96 6.29 -13.47
N ALA A 224 16.14 7.59 -13.78
CA ALA A 224 16.74 8.54 -12.85
C ALA A 224 15.85 8.75 -11.61
N THR A 225 14.54 8.86 -11.81
CA THR A 225 13.56 8.90 -10.72
C THR A 225 13.62 7.62 -9.88
N LEU A 226 13.52 6.45 -10.51
CA LEU A 226 13.52 5.17 -9.80
C LEU A 226 14.82 5.01 -8.97
N GLU A 227 15.98 5.25 -9.59
CA GLU A 227 17.27 5.20 -8.92
C GLU A 227 17.34 6.16 -7.73
N SER A 228 16.90 7.41 -7.90
CA SER A 228 16.93 8.42 -6.84
C SER A 228 16.10 8.02 -5.63
N VAL A 229 14.91 7.43 -5.83
CA VAL A 229 14.02 7.01 -4.75
C VAL A 229 14.60 5.81 -4.01
N VAL A 230 15.12 4.81 -4.73
CA VAL A 230 15.74 3.63 -4.13
C VAL A 230 16.97 4.04 -3.31
N LYS A 231 17.85 4.86 -3.89
CA LYS A 231 19.03 5.39 -3.20
C LYS A 231 18.63 6.17 -1.95
N SER A 232 17.70 7.12 -2.07
CA SER A 232 17.27 7.95 -0.94
C SER A 232 16.62 7.13 0.16
N THR A 233 15.92 6.04 -0.19
CA THR A 233 15.37 5.11 0.81
C THR A 233 16.47 4.46 1.62
N ALA A 234 17.52 3.95 0.95
CA ALA A 234 18.67 3.37 1.64
C ALA A 234 19.41 4.40 2.50
N ASP A 235 19.66 5.61 1.96
CA ASP A 235 20.36 6.69 2.66
C ASP A 235 19.65 7.12 3.97
N HIS A 236 18.32 7.00 4.04
CA HIS A 236 17.51 7.35 5.21
C HIS A 236 17.16 6.14 6.09
N GLY A 237 17.87 5.02 5.93
CA GLY A 237 17.71 3.82 6.77
C GLY A 237 16.48 2.96 6.45
N GLY A 238 15.81 3.20 5.32
CA GLY A 238 14.80 2.31 4.77
C GLY A 238 15.42 0.99 4.32
N GLN A 239 14.78 -0.12 4.66
CA GLN A 239 15.31 -1.48 4.42
C GLN A 239 14.63 -2.19 3.24
N PHE A 240 13.57 -1.60 2.69
CA PHE A 240 12.84 -2.19 1.58
C PHE A 240 12.21 -1.16 0.64
N ILE A 241 11.93 -1.62 -0.59
CA ILE A 241 11.05 -0.98 -1.56
C ILE A 241 9.93 -1.94 -1.93
N LEU A 242 8.68 -1.50 -1.84
CA LEU A 242 7.54 -2.16 -2.49
C LEU A 242 7.09 -1.33 -3.68
N ALA A 243 7.40 -1.78 -4.89
CA ALA A 243 7.04 -1.06 -6.11
C ALA A 243 5.83 -1.68 -6.81
N GLY A 244 4.85 -0.85 -7.16
CA GLY A 244 3.67 -1.25 -7.91
C GLY A 244 3.23 -0.13 -8.83
N SER A 245 2.74 -0.47 -10.03
CA SER A 245 2.23 0.53 -10.97
C SER A 245 0.86 1.05 -10.57
N LEU A 246 0.46 2.13 -11.22
CA LEU A 246 -0.89 2.67 -11.13
C LEU A 246 -1.94 1.64 -11.53
N THR A 247 -2.95 1.51 -10.67
CA THR A 247 -4.20 0.80 -11.00
C THR A 247 -5.28 1.81 -11.35
N LEU A 248 -6.14 1.46 -12.32
CA LEU A 248 -7.23 2.32 -12.75
C LEU A 248 -8.55 1.55 -12.79
N SER A 249 -9.57 2.06 -12.12
CA SER A 249 -10.91 1.45 -12.09
C SER A 249 -11.99 2.53 -12.01
N ASP A 250 -13.18 2.19 -12.53
CA ASP A 250 -14.43 2.96 -12.39
C ASP A 250 -14.27 4.51 -12.44
N GLN A 251 -14.80 5.22 -11.44
CA GLN A 251 -14.75 6.67 -11.34
C GLN A 251 -13.34 7.21 -11.07
N GLN A 252 -12.46 6.41 -10.47
CA GLN A 252 -11.06 6.82 -10.24
C GLN A 252 -10.31 6.93 -11.58
N ARG A 253 -10.60 6.05 -12.54
CA ARG A 253 -10.07 6.11 -13.91
C ARG A 253 -10.50 7.39 -14.60
N ASP A 254 -11.81 7.67 -14.60
CA ASP A 254 -12.36 8.82 -15.31
C ASP A 254 -11.81 10.13 -14.73
N TYR A 255 -11.69 10.18 -13.40
CA TYR A 255 -11.09 11.29 -12.68
C TYR A 255 -9.62 11.51 -13.03
N PHE A 256 -8.81 10.45 -13.01
CA PHE A 256 -7.39 10.55 -13.37
C PHE A 256 -7.20 10.90 -14.86
N ALA A 257 -8.01 10.32 -15.75
CA ALA A 257 -8.03 10.66 -17.17
C ALA A 257 -8.37 12.13 -17.42
N HIS A 258 -9.29 12.71 -16.64
CA HIS A 258 -9.59 14.13 -16.70
C HIS A 258 -8.38 14.98 -16.33
N LEU A 259 -7.67 14.64 -15.25
CA LEU A 259 -6.46 15.34 -14.83
C LEU A 259 -5.34 15.23 -15.88
N LEU A 260 -5.19 14.09 -16.54
CA LEU A 260 -4.22 13.93 -17.62
C LEU A 260 -4.45 14.90 -18.78
N ARG A 261 -5.69 15.34 -19.06
CA ARG A 261 -5.98 16.29 -20.15
C ARG A 261 -5.42 17.70 -19.92
N GLY A 262 -5.00 18.02 -18.70
CA GLY A 262 -4.32 19.28 -18.39
C GLY A 262 -2.82 19.19 -18.72
N PRO A 263 -1.93 19.28 -17.70
CA PRO A 263 -0.48 19.37 -17.91
C PRO A 263 0.15 18.11 -18.53
N PHE A 264 -0.57 16.98 -18.53
CA PHE A 264 -0.07 15.68 -19.00
C PHE A 264 -0.73 15.21 -20.30
N ALA A 265 -1.28 16.13 -21.12
CA ALA A 265 -2.09 15.77 -22.29
C ALA A 265 -1.31 14.90 -23.30
N HIS A 266 0.01 15.10 -23.39
CA HIS A 266 0.92 14.31 -24.21
C HIS A 266 0.99 12.82 -23.81
N LEU A 267 0.59 12.45 -22.58
CA LEU A 267 0.58 11.08 -22.09
C LEU A 267 -0.72 10.32 -22.37
N LEU A 268 -1.79 11.01 -22.82
CA LEU A 268 -3.11 10.38 -22.99
C LEU A 268 -3.07 9.11 -23.85
N GLU A 269 -2.28 9.12 -24.93
CA GLU A 269 -2.16 7.96 -25.81
C GLU A 269 -1.39 6.81 -25.15
N THR A 270 -0.35 7.12 -24.37
CA THR A 270 0.36 6.13 -23.54
C THR A 270 -0.59 5.46 -22.56
N TYR A 271 -1.44 6.23 -21.87
CA TYR A 271 -2.42 5.68 -20.93
C TYR A 271 -3.52 4.88 -21.63
N ARG A 272 -4.00 5.28 -22.81
CA ARG A 272 -4.96 4.48 -23.60
C ARG A 272 -4.40 3.12 -23.98
N ARG A 273 -3.14 3.07 -24.40
CA ARG A 273 -2.46 1.83 -24.77
C ARG A 273 -2.19 0.93 -23.57
N LEU A 274 -1.72 1.50 -22.45
CA LEU A 274 -1.43 0.74 -21.24
C LEU A 274 -2.69 0.29 -20.51
N TYR A 275 -3.79 1.06 -20.59
CA TYR A 275 -5.03 0.76 -19.86
C TYR A 275 -6.23 0.62 -20.82
N PRO A 276 -6.26 -0.43 -21.66
CA PRO A 276 -7.42 -0.69 -22.52
C PRO A 276 -8.71 -0.88 -21.70
N PRO A 277 -9.90 -0.74 -22.30
CA PRO A 277 -11.16 -0.92 -21.59
C PRO A 277 -11.21 -2.21 -20.75
N GLY A 278 -11.59 -2.10 -19.47
CA GLY A 278 -11.68 -3.22 -18.53
C GLY A 278 -10.38 -3.60 -17.81
N SER A 279 -9.22 -3.01 -18.15
CA SER A 279 -7.93 -3.34 -17.52
C SER A 279 -7.76 -2.68 -16.14
N TYR A 280 -7.54 -3.43 -15.07
CA TYR A 280 -7.27 -2.81 -13.75
C TYR A 280 -5.83 -2.28 -13.62
N ALA A 281 -4.88 -2.90 -14.32
CA ALA A 281 -3.45 -2.60 -14.28
C ALA A 281 -2.90 -2.44 -15.71
N PRO A 282 -1.68 -1.90 -15.90
CA PRO A 282 -1.05 -1.80 -17.21
C PRO A 282 -1.03 -3.13 -17.96
N ALA A 283 -1.41 -3.10 -19.23
CA ALA A 283 -1.31 -4.23 -20.15
C ALA A 283 0.14 -4.52 -20.53
N GLY A 284 0.38 -5.73 -21.02
CA GLY A 284 1.71 -6.18 -21.44
C GLY A 284 2.64 -6.44 -20.27
N ASP A 285 3.94 -6.22 -20.47
CA ASP A 285 5.00 -6.58 -19.54
C ASP A 285 5.47 -5.41 -18.64
N TYR A 286 4.72 -4.30 -18.61
CA TYR A 286 5.09 -3.09 -17.87
C TYR A 286 5.43 -3.37 -16.40
N ASN A 287 4.55 -4.08 -15.68
CA ASN A 287 4.77 -4.41 -14.26
C ASN A 287 6.00 -5.30 -14.05
N ARG A 288 6.27 -6.21 -14.99
CA ARG A 288 7.43 -7.09 -14.93
C ARG A 288 8.71 -6.29 -15.11
N ARG A 289 8.78 -5.43 -16.14
CA ARG A 289 9.94 -4.56 -16.39
C ARG A 289 10.21 -3.62 -15.23
N LEU A 290 9.16 -3.01 -14.68
CA LEU A 290 9.26 -2.17 -13.49
C LEU A 290 9.83 -2.97 -12.30
N GLY A 291 9.29 -4.17 -12.04
CA GLY A 291 9.75 -5.03 -10.95
C GLY A 291 11.21 -5.45 -11.12
N VAL A 292 11.62 -5.86 -12.33
CA VAL A 292 13.02 -6.18 -12.65
C VAL A 292 13.92 -4.98 -12.37
N ARG A 293 13.54 -3.80 -12.85
CA ARG A 293 14.34 -2.59 -12.68
C ARG A 293 14.50 -2.18 -11.22
N VAL A 294 13.40 -2.21 -10.46
CA VAL A 294 13.43 -1.90 -9.03
C VAL A 294 14.28 -2.93 -8.27
N ARG A 295 14.21 -4.22 -8.62
CA ARG A 295 15.07 -5.26 -8.03
C ARG A 295 16.55 -5.00 -8.26
N GLU A 296 16.95 -4.67 -9.48
CA GLU A 296 18.34 -4.35 -9.81
C GLU A 296 18.85 -3.17 -8.98
N LEU A 297 18.05 -2.11 -8.87
CA LEU A 297 18.38 -0.94 -8.06
C LEU A 297 18.47 -1.30 -6.57
N CYS A 298 17.51 -2.07 -6.05
CA CYS A 298 17.52 -2.53 -4.65
C CYS A 298 18.77 -3.36 -4.35
N GLN A 299 19.16 -4.28 -5.23
CA GLN A 299 20.41 -5.06 -5.12
C GLN A 299 21.64 -4.15 -5.13
N ARG A 300 21.68 -3.14 -6.02
CA ARG A 300 22.78 -2.18 -6.12
C ARG A 300 22.94 -1.32 -4.85
N PHE A 301 21.84 -0.94 -4.20
CA PHE A 301 21.86 -0.12 -2.98
C PHE A 301 21.73 -0.94 -1.69
N GLY A 302 21.75 -2.27 -1.76
CA GLY A 302 21.78 -3.14 -0.58
C GLY A 302 20.49 -3.17 0.25
N ILE A 303 19.34 -2.92 -0.36
CA ILE A 303 18.02 -2.99 0.30
C ILE A 303 17.12 -4.05 -0.38
N ALA A 304 16.05 -4.48 0.30
CA ALA A 304 15.16 -5.51 -0.23
C ALA A 304 14.11 -4.93 -1.20
N ASP A 305 13.71 -5.69 -2.21
CA ASP A 305 12.58 -5.36 -3.10
C ASP A 305 11.25 -5.93 -2.58
N ARG A 306 11.25 -6.52 -1.37
CA ARG A 306 10.12 -7.09 -0.63
C ARG A 306 10.28 -6.81 0.86
N ILE A 307 9.18 -6.85 1.59
CA ILE A 307 9.22 -6.80 3.06
C ILE A 307 9.31 -8.21 3.66
N PRO A 308 10.01 -8.38 4.79
CA PRO A 308 9.95 -9.61 5.56
C PRO A 308 8.55 -9.78 6.17
N ARG A 309 8.14 -11.04 6.36
CA ARG A 309 6.93 -11.43 7.07
C ARG A 309 7.10 -11.10 8.56
N PRO A 310 6.24 -10.25 9.16
CA PRO A 310 6.30 -9.99 10.59
C PRO A 310 6.12 -11.28 11.40
N ILE A 311 7.07 -11.55 12.31
CA ILE A 311 7.05 -12.68 13.23
C ILE A 311 7.04 -12.14 14.66
N ILE A 312 6.02 -12.54 15.42
CA ILE A 312 5.88 -12.15 16.81
C ILE A 312 6.86 -13.01 17.64
N PRO A 313 7.60 -12.43 18.59
CA PRO A 313 8.45 -13.20 19.51
C PRO A 313 7.66 -14.33 20.20
N GLY A 314 8.20 -15.54 20.17
CA GLY A 314 7.56 -16.72 20.77
C GLY A 314 6.43 -17.36 19.94
N ASP A 315 6.16 -16.89 18.73
CA ASP A 315 5.17 -17.51 17.85
C ASP A 315 5.58 -18.95 17.47
N ARG A 316 4.79 -19.94 17.87
CA ARG A 316 5.00 -21.37 17.57
C ARG A 316 5.04 -21.65 16.06
N ARG A 317 4.42 -20.81 15.23
CA ARG A 317 4.40 -20.92 13.77
C ARG A 317 5.40 -20.00 13.09
N ALA A 318 6.40 -19.49 13.83
CA ALA A 318 7.46 -18.65 13.27
C ALA A 318 8.17 -19.29 12.07
N LEU A 319 8.44 -20.61 12.12
CA LEU A 319 9.06 -21.31 11.00
C LEU A 319 8.15 -21.38 9.78
N ASN A 320 6.85 -21.60 9.95
CA ASN A 320 5.87 -21.60 8.86
C ASN A 320 5.89 -20.24 8.14
N LYS A 321 5.85 -19.15 8.90
CA LYS A 321 5.90 -17.78 8.37
C LYS A 321 7.17 -17.52 7.57
N ARG A 322 8.34 -17.98 8.04
CA ARG A 322 9.62 -17.86 7.30
C ARG A 322 9.63 -18.67 6.01
N VAL A 323 9.07 -19.88 6.02
CA VAL A 323 8.99 -20.72 4.83
C VAL A 323 7.99 -20.12 3.83
N SER A 324 6.84 -19.65 4.29
CA SER A 324 5.85 -18.96 3.45
C SER A 324 6.45 -17.72 2.78
N GLU A 325 7.20 -16.89 3.54
CA GLU A 325 7.91 -15.73 3.01
C GLU A 325 8.86 -16.12 1.85
N ARG A 326 9.70 -17.13 2.06
CA ARG A 326 10.64 -17.61 1.04
C ARG A 326 9.92 -18.10 -0.22
N LEU A 327 8.86 -18.88 -0.06
CA LEU A 327 8.06 -19.39 -1.17
C LEU A 327 7.34 -18.26 -1.93
N ALA A 328 6.82 -17.26 -1.21
CA ALA A 328 6.19 -16.09 -1.81
C ALA A 328 7.19 -15.23 -2.59
N ASN A 329 8.40 -15.01 -2.04
CA ASN A 329 9.47 -14.29 -2.71
C ASN A 329 10.00 -15.04 -3.94
N GLN A 330 10.02 -16.38 -3.89
CA GLN A 330 10.35 -17.20 -5.04
C GLN A 330 9.28 -17.10 -6.14
N ALA A 331 7.99 -17.10 -5.77
CA ALA A 331 6.91 -16.88 -6.73
C ALA A 331 7.05 -15.52 -7.43
N TYR A 332 7.37 -14.47 -6.67
CA TYR A 332 7.62 -13.14 -7.25
C TYR A 332 8.85 -13.13 -8.18
N SER A 333 9.93 -13.82 -7.81
CA SER A 333 11.12 -13.91 -8.67
C SER A 333 10.84 -14.59 -10.00
N LEU A 334 10.08 -15.68 -9.97
CA LEU A 334 9.61 -16.36 -11.18
C LEU A 334 8.73 -15.46 -12.06
N GLU A 335 7.93 -14.56 -11.48
CA GLU A 335 7.16 -13.58 -12.25
C GLU A 335 8.07 -12.58 -12.97
N LEU A 336 9.14 -12.10 -12.33
CA LEU A 336 10.10 -11.19 -12.95
C LEU A 336 10.90 -11.85 -14.07
N GLU A 337 11.25 -13.12 -13.89
CA GLU A 337 11.91 -13.99 -14.88
C GLU A 337 11.00 -14.42 -16.03
N ALA A 338 9.73 -13.99 -16.06
CA ALA A 338 8.73 -14.41 -17.03
C ALA A 338 8.56 -15.95 -17.10
N ALA A 339 8.72 -16.63 -15.96
CA ALA A 339 8.56 -18.08 -15.89
C ALA A 339 7.10 -18.50 -16.20
N PRO A 340 6.88 -19.75 -16.67
CA PRO A 340 5.54 -20.25 -16.93
C PRO A 340 4.60 -20.12 -15.73
N ASN A 341 3.36 -19.67 -15.97
CA ASN A 341 2.36 -19.42 -14.92
C ASN A 341 2.15 -20.59 -13.96
N HIS A 342 2.19 -21.84 -14.45
CA HIS A 342 2.03 -23.01 -13.60
C HIS A 342 3.13 -23.14 -12.53
N ARG A 343 4.37 -22.72 -12.84
CA ARG A 343 5.49 -22.70 -11.88
C ARG A 343 5.29 -21.62 -10.82
N VAL A 344 4.93 -20.41 -11.26
CA VAL A 344 4.60 -19.29 -10.35
C VAL A 344 3.50 -19.71 -9.38
N TRP A 345 2.43 -20.31 -9.90
CA TRP A 345 1.29 -20.77 -9.11
C TRP A 345 1.63 -21.92 -8.16
N ALA A 346 2.54 -22.83 -8.52
CA ALA A 346 3.00 -23.87 -7.60
C ALA A 346 3.62 -23.26 -6.33
N TYR A 347 4.57 -22.32 -6.48
CA TYR A 347 5.18 -21.63 -5.33
C TYR A 347 4.18 -20.79 -4.55
N ARG A 348 3.28 -20.09 -5.24
CA ARG A 348 2.23 -19.27 -4.59
C ARG A 348 1.28 -20.11 -3.76
N LYS A 349 0.81 -21.26 -4.27
CA LYS A 349 -0.06 -22.16 -3.51
C LYS A 349 0.67 -22.82 -2.34
N ALA A 350 1.92 -23.23 -2.54
CA ALA A 350 2.75 -23.76 -1.46
C ALA A 350 2.93 -22.72 -0.33
N ALA A 351 3.20 -21.46 -0.66
CA ALA A 351 3.30 -20.39 0.34
C ALA A 351 2.00 -20.24 1.17
N TRP A 352 0.84 -20.30 0.52
CA TRP A 352 -0.45 -20.25 1.21
C TRP A 352 -0.71 -21.47 2.07
N ALA A 353 -0.42 -22.66 1.57
CA ALA A 353 -0.58 -23.90 2.31
C ALA A 353 0.24 -23.89 3.59
N ILE A 354 1.50 -23.42 3.54
CA ILE A 354 2.34 -23.30 4.72
C ILE A 354 1.86 -22.20 5.68
N GLU A 355 1.39 -21.05 5.17
CA GLU A 355 0.86 -19.96 6.02
C GLU A 355 -0.41 -20.38 6.79
N GLU A 356 -1.25 -21.20 6.15
CA GLU A 356 -2.50 -21.71 6.71
C GLU A 356 -2.31 -23.00 7.54
N LEU A 357 -1.12 -23.62 7.49
CA LEU A 357 -0.82 -24.82 8.27
C LEU A 357 -0.89 -24.53 9.77
N GLU A 358 -1.69 -25.33 10.49
CA GLU A 358 -1.86 -25.22 11.94
C GLU A 358 -0.68 -25.79 12.70
N GLN A 359 -0.10 -26.90 12.21
CA GLN A 359 1.07 -27.54 12.78
C GLN A 359 2.35 -26.76 12.44
N GLU A 360 3.34 -26.80 13.33
CA GLU A 360 4.69 -26.31 13.02
C GLU A 360 5.28 -27.18 11.90
N ILE A 361 5.66 -26.58 10.77
CA ILE A 361 6.28 -27.29 9.64
C ILE A 361 7.57 -28.01 10.06
N GLY A 362 8.30 -27.46 11.04
CA GLY A 362 9.47 -28.09 11.64
C GLY A 362 9.13 -29.38 12.35
N LEU A 363 7.99 -29.45 13.05
CA LEU A 363 7.51 -30.68 13.66
C LEU A 363 7.11 -31.71 12.60
N VAL A 364 6.36 -31.29 11.57
CA VAL A 364 5.99 -32.17 10.44
C VAL A 364 7.24 -32.80 9.82
N TYR A 365 8.28 -31.99 9.56
CA TYR A 365 9.53 -32.47 9.01
C TYR A 365 10.28 -33.42 9.96
N ARG A 366 10.37 -33.09 11.27
CA ARG A 366 11.02 -33.96 12.26
C ARG A 366 10.32 -35.31 12.41
N THR A 367 9.00 -35.36 12.29
CA THR A 367 8.21 -36.58 12.48
C THR A 367 8.08 -37.43 11.22
N MET A 368 7.91 -36.80 10.06
CA MET A 368 7.56 -37.49 8.80
C MET A 368 8.58 -37.27 7.67
N GLY A 369 9.65 -36.52 7.93
CA GLY A 369 10.65 -36.14 6.94
C GLY A 369 10.07 -35.31 5.79
N LEU A 370 10.75 -35.35 4.65
CA LEU A 370 10.35 -34.62 3.44
C LEU A 370 8.98 -35.09 2.91
N ARG A 371 8.65 -36.38 3.05
CA ARG A 371 7.36 -36.92 2.61
C ARG A 371 6.18 -36.27 3.33
N GLY A 372 6.32 -35.99 4.63
CA GLY A 372 5.30 -35.26 5.39
C GLY A 372 5.09 -33.84 4.89
N VAL A 373 6.18 -33.12 4.59
CA VAL A 373 6.10 -31.77 4.01
C VAL A 373 5.47 -31.80 2.62
N GLN A 374 5.81 -32.77 1.78
CA GLN A 374 5.23 -32.94 0.44
C GLN A 374 3.77 -33.38 0.46
N ALA A 375 3.28 -33.95 1.57
CA ALA A 375 1.89 -34.33 1.75
C ALA A 375 0.98 -33.16 2.19
N ILE A 376 1.54 -31.98 2.50
CA ILE A 376 0.76 -30.79 2.84
C ILE A 376 -0.06 -30.37 1.59
N PRO A 377 -1.40 -30.27 1.68
CA PRO A 377 -2.22 -29.89 0.52
C PRO A 377 -1.93 -28.45 0.05
N GLY A 378 -1.46 -28.27 -1.19
CA GLY A 378 -1.13 -26.94 -1.74
C GLY A 378 -0.47 -26.93 -3.09
#